data_AF-A0A5M9QWF2-F1
#
_entry.id   AF-A0A5M9QWF2-F1
#
_cell.length_a   1.000
_cell.length_b   1.000
_cell.length_c   1.000
_cell.angle_alpha   90.00
_cell.angle_beta   90.00
_cell.angle_gamma   90.00
#
_symmetry.space_group_name_H-M   'P 1'
#
loop_
_entity.id
_entity.type
_entity.pdbx_description
1 polymer ?
#
loop_
_entity_poly.entity_id
_entity_poly.type
_entity_poly.pdbx_seq_one_letter_code
_entity_poly.pdbx_strand_id
1 'polypeptide(L)'
;MALSGIQILKPDGKPIFQASDRVARIAGKHVIKYSDVTDGVYEKSFNHDELRPFGDMFIFMNTDYFLELIGAAHISLDGYTINLKFWVDRRDWLESDREDYLEIYYGVR
;
A
#
# COMPACT_ATOMS: atom_id res chain seq x y z
N MET A 1 -7.68 -21.19 20.34
CA MET A 1 -6.56 -20.41 19.78
C MET A 1 -6.52 -19.09 20.55
N ALA A 2 -5.43 -18.79 21.26
CA ALA A 2 -5.33 -17.54 22.03
C ALA A 2 -5.26 -16.36 21.06
N LEU A 3 -6.11 -15.35 21.28
CA LEU A 3 -6.02 -14.07 20.57
C LEU A 3 -4.74 -13.39 21.05
N SER A 4 -3.77 -13.26 20.15
CA SER A 4 -2.51 -12.58 20.42
C SER A 4 -2.77 -11.06 20.29
N GLY A 5 -2.79 -10.35 21.43
CA GLY A 5 -3.12 -8.92 21.50
C GLY A 5 -3.94 -8.46 22.71
N ILE A 6 -4.14 -7.15 22.85
CA ILE A 6 -4.99 -6.50 23.85
C ILE A 6 -6.38 -6.28 23.26
N GLN A 7 -7.41 -6.77 23.95
CA GLN A 7 -8.80 -6.46 23.64
C GLN A 7 -9.49 -5.82 24.84
N ILE A 8 -10.13 -4.69 24.60
CA ILE A 8 -11.08 -4.08 25.53
C ILE A 8 -12.47 -4.38 24.98
N LEU A 9 -13.26 -5.17 25.71
CA LEU A 9 -14.60 -5.56 25.31
C LEU A 9 -15.65 -4.71 26.02
N LYS A 10 -16.78 -4.51 25.36
CA LYS A 10 -18.03 -4.07 25.99
C LYS A 10 -18.57 -5.19 26.88
N PRO A 11 -19.50 -4.88 27.81
CA PRO A 11 -20.20 -5.91 28.59
C PRO A 11 -20.95 -6.95 27.75
N ASP A 12 -21.32 -6.62 26.50
CA ASP A 12 -21.96 -7.55 25.55
C ASP A 12 -20.95 -8.45 24.80
N GLY A 13 -19.66 -8.37 25.14
CA GLY A 13 -18.59 -9.15 24.53
C GLY A 13 -18.07 -8.58 23.20
N LYS A 14 -18.62 -7.47 22.69
CA LYS A 14 -18.11 -6.84 21.46
C LYS A 14 -16.86 -6.01 21.73
N PRO A 15 -15.83 -6.05 20.87
CA PRO A 15 -14.64 -5.24 21.06
C PRO A 15 -14.94 -3.74 20.94
N ILE A 16 -14.52 -2.98 21.96
CA ILE A 16 -14.39 -1.50 21.94
C ILE A 16 -13.05 -1.13 21.29
N PHE A 17 -12.01 -1.89 21.63
CA PHE A 17 -10.66 -1.70 21.15
C PHE A 17 -10.00 -3.06 20.98
N GLN A 18 -9.30 -3.25 19.88
CA GLN A 18 -8.54 -4.46 19.60
C GLN A 18 -7.18 -4.06 19.01
N ALA A 19 -6.12 -4.27 19.79
CA ALA A 19 -4.75 -4.17 19.32
C ALA A 19 -4.20 -5.59 19.21
N SER A 20 -3.87 -6.02 18.00
CA SER A 20 -3.18 -7.29 17.76
C SER A 20 -1.69 -7.10 18.01
N ASP A 21 -1.04 -8.05 18.66
CA ASP A 21 0.43 -8.10 18.81
C ASP A 21 1.13 -8.67 17.57
N ARG A 22 0.38 -9.00 16.51
CA ARG A 22 0.95 -9.56 15.28
C ARG A 22 1.88 -8.53 14.66
N VAL A 23 3.17 -8.86 14.72
CA VAL A 23 4.23 -8.08 14.10
C VAL A 23 4.03 -8.14 12.59
N ALA A 24 3.59 -7.03 12.00
CA ALA A 24 3.54 -6.86 10.57
C ALA A 24 4.94 -7.07 9.98
N ARG A 25 5.06 -8.00 9.03
CA ARG A 25 6.34 -8.25 8.35
C ARG A 25 6.30 -7.63 6.97
N ILE A 26 7.19 -6.68 6.73
CA ILE A 26 7.41 -6.14 5.39
C ILE A 26 8.04 -7.26 4.55
N ALA A 27 7.37 -7.63 3.46
CA ALA A 27 7.81 -8.65 2.52
C ALA A 27 8.63 -8.03 1.38
N GLY A 28 8.29 -6.81 0.96
CA GLY A 28 8.99 -6.12 -0.11
C GLY A 28 8.43 -4.75 -0.42
N LYS A 29 8.89 -4.19 -1.55
CA LYS A 29 8.38 -2.94 -2.11
C LYS A 29 8.35 -2.97 -3.63
N HIS A 30 7.37 -2.28 -4.20
CA HIS A 30 7.35 -1.88 -5.61
C HIS A 30 7.82 -0.44 -5.73
N VAL A 31 8.69 -0.18 -6.69
CA VAL A 31 9.14 1.18 -7.03
C VAL A 31 8.55 1.52 -8.38
N ILE A 32 7.75 2.58 -8.42
CA ILE A 32 7.10 3.07 -9.62
C ILE A 32 7.79 4.35 -10.01
N LYS A 33 8.36 4.36 -11.21
CA LYS A 33 9.01 5.54 -11.76
C LYS A 33 8.03 6.27 -12.65
N TYR A 34 8.20 7.57 -12.79
CA TYR A 34 7.41 8.32 -13.77
C TYR A 34 7.58 7.77 -15.19
N SER A 35 8.76 7.24 -15.56
CA SER A 35 8.97 6.61 -16.87
C SER A 35 7.99 5.48 -17.17
N ASP A 36 7.37 4.91 -16.14
CA ASP A 36 6.39 3.84 -16.25
C ASP A 36 4.96 4.40 -16.47
N VAL A 37 4.75 5.71 -16.26
CA VAL A 37 3.48 6.43 -16.49
C VAL A 37 3.34 6.73 -17.98
N THR A 38 2.27 6.24 -18.60
CA THR A 38 1.99 6.45 -20.03
C THR A 38 0.78 7.37 -20.18
N ASP A 39 0.90 8.42 -20.99
CA ASP A 39 -0.18 9.39 -21.24
C ASP A 39 -0.80 10.01 -19.97
N GLY A 40 0.03 10.22 -18.93
CA GLY A 40 -0.40 10.78 -17.65
C GLY A 40 -1.17 9.80 -16.75
N VAL A 41 -1.24 8.52 -17.13
CA VAL A 41 -1.88 7.46 -16.34
C VAL A 41 -0.91 6.31 -16.09
N TYR A 42 -0.90 5.80 -14.88
CA TYR A 42 -0.25 4.54 -14.53
C TYR A 42 -1.29 3.55 -14.05
N GLU A 43 -1.25 2.32 -14.54
CA GLU A 43 -2.16 1.26 -14.12
C GLU A 43 -1.43 -0.08 -14.10
N LYS A 44 -1.38 -0.73 -12.93
CA LYS A 44 -0.71 -2.03 -12.77
C LYS A 44 -1.25 -2.81 -11.60
N SER A 45 -1.26 -4.13 -11.75
CA SER A 45 -1.58 -5.06 -10.68
C SER A 45 -0.37 -5.94 -10.33
N PHE A 46 -0.17 -6.18 -9.04
CA PHE A 46 0.89 -7.04 -8.51
C PHE A 46 0.26 -8.13 -7.65
N ASN A 47 0.36 -9.37 -8.09
CA ASN A 47 -0.11 -10.53 -7.32
C ASN A 47 1.04 -11.10 -6.48
N HIS A 48 0.73 -11.37 -5.21
CA HIS A 48 1.64 -11.92 -4.23
C HIS A 48 1.04 -13.16 -3.55
N ASP A 49 0.50 -14.09 -4.34
CA ASP A 49 -0.08 -15.33 -3.83
C ASP A 49 0.93 -16.18 -3.04
N GLU A 50 2.23 -15.99 -3.26
CA GLU A 50 3.29 -16.58 -2.44
C GLU A 50 3.22 -16.16 -0.97
N LEU A 51 2.58 -15.03 -0.66
CA LEU A 51 2.42 -14.53 0.70
C LEU A 51 1.24 -15.18 1.46
N ARG A 52 0.37 -15.90 0.75
CA ARG A 52 -0.84 -16.51 1.30
C ARG A 52 -0.64 -17.40 2.54
N PRO A 53 0.43 -18.22 2.63
CA PRO A 53 0.67 -19.03 3.82
C PRO A 53 1.08 -18.23 5.06
N PHE A 54 1.44 -16.95 4.91
CA PHE A 54 2.10 -16.16 5.96
C PHE A 54 1.19 -15.16 6.67
N GLY A 55 -0.06 -14.99 6.23
CA GLY A 55 -1.06 -14.12 6.87
C GLY A 55 -1.72 -13.15 5.90
N ASP A 56 -2.61 -12.32 6.42
CA ASP A 56 -3.37 -11.37 5.63
C ASP A 56 -2.45 -10.28 5.11
N MET A 57 -2.57 -9.98 3.81
CA MET A 57 -1.74 -8.97 3.18
C MET A 57 -2.11 -7.55 3.64
N PHE A 58 -1.12 -6.68 3.73
CA PHE A 58 -1.30 -5.25 3.89
C PHE A 58 -0.38 -4.47 2.96
N ILE A 59 -0.74 -3.22 2.68
CA ILE A 59 0.04 -2.30 1.88
C ILE A 59 0.16 -0.95 2.60
N PHE A 60 1.27 -0.26 2.40
CA PHE A 60 1.42 1.15 2.73
C PHE A 60 2.34 1.81 1.72
N MET A 61 2.28 3.13 1.64
CA MET A 61 3.08 3.90 0.70
C MET A 61 3.96 4.89 1.41
N ASN A 62 5.15 5.13 0.86
CA ASN A 62 5.83 6.37 1.14
C ASN A 62 5.24 7.44 0.21
N THR A 63 4.75 8.53 0.80
CA THR A 63 4.09 9.62 0.10
C THR A 63 4.99 10.82 -0.14
N ASP A 64 6.24 10.77 0.32
CA ASP A 64 7.16 11.89 0.22
C ASP A 64 7.35 12.30 -1.26
N TYR A 65 7.04 13.56 -1.55
CA TYR A 65 7.17 14.27 -2.83
C TYR A 65 6.30 13.77 -4.00
N PHE A 66 6.01 12.47 -4.10
CA PHE A 66 5.21 11.94 -5.20
C PHE A 66 3.74 12.40 -5.15
N LEU A 67 3.16 12.58 -3.95
CA LEU A 67 1.78 13.05 -3.82
C LEU A 67 1.54 14.46 -4.36
N GLU A 68 2.56 15.30 -4.42
CA GLU A 68 2.42 16.66 -4.98
C GLU A 68 2.17 16.63 -6.48
N LEU A 69 2.56 15.53 -7.15
CA LEU A 69 2.44 15.31 -8.59
C LEU A 69 1.23 14.46 -8.98
N ILE A 70 0.64 13.74 -8.01
CA ILE A 70 -0.57 12.94 -8.24
C ILE A 70 -1.80 13.86 -8.22
N GLY A 71 -2.52 13.92 -9.34
CA GLY A 71 -3.86 14.52 -9.36
C GLY A 71 -4.92 13.61 -8.73
N ALA A 72 -4.84 12.30 -8.98
CA ALA A 72 -5.71 11.30 -8.36
C ALA A 72 -5.01 9.93 -8.23
N ALA A 73 -5.37 9.17 -7.20
CA ALA A 73 -4.89 7.81 -6.97
C ALA A 73 -6.04 6.87 -6.62
N HIS A 74 -6.01 5.66 -7.17
CA HIS A 74 -6.81 4.53 -6.74
C HIS A 74 -5.88 3.37 -6.42
N ILE A 75 -5.97 2.91 -5.18
CA ILE A 75 -5.16 1.82 -4.65
C ILE A 75 -6.09 0.89 -3.92
N SER A 76 -6.09 -0.37 -4.31
CA SER A 76 -6.88 -1.39 -3.66
C SER A 76 -6.08 -2.66 -3.47
N LEU A 77 -6.49 -3.42 -2.46
CA LEU A 77 -5.95 -4.74 -2.17
C LEU A 77 -7.11 -5.72 -2.27
N ASP A 78 -7.03 -6.65 -3.22
CA ASP A 78 -7.99 -7.75 -3.39
C ASP A 78 -7.29 -9.07 -3.08
N GLY A 79 -7.49 -9.57 -1.85
CA GLY A 79 -6.75 -10.71 -1.30
C GLY A 79 -5.25 -10.43 -1.25
N TYR A 80 -4.51 -11.04 -2.18
CA TYR A 80 -3.06 -10.91 -2.32
C TYR A 80 -2.66 -10.14 -3.59
N THR A 81 -3.61 -9.45 -4.23
CA THR A 81 -3.36 -8.64 -5.41
C THR A 81 -3.46 -7.16 -5.09
N ILE A 82 -2.38 -6.44 -5.27
CA ILE A 82 -2.32 -4.99 -5.19
C ILE A 82 -2.75 -4.44 -6.55
N ASN A 83 -3.78 -3.60 -6.60
CA ASN A 83 -4.21 -2.91 -7.82
C ASN A 83 -3.94 -1.42 -7.67
N LEU A 84 -3.24 -0.86 -8.64
CA LEU A 84 -2.81 0.52 -8.63
C LEU A 84 -3.28 1.23 -9.88
N LYS A 85 -3.79 2.45 -9.69
CA LYS A 85 -4.09 3.37 -10.76
C LYS A 85 -3.81 4.80 -10.33
N PHE A 86 -2.98 5.52 -11.05
CA PHE A 86 -2.60 6.90 -10.74
C PHE A 86 -2.77 7.80 -11.96
N TRP A 87 -3.12 9.06 -11.72
CA TRP A 87 -3.13 10.12 -12.70
C TRP A 87 -2.11 11.18 -12.28
N VAL A 88 -1.22 11.52 -13.19
CA VAL A 88 -0.12 12.47 -12.97
C VAL A 88 -0.32 13.65 -13.91
N ASP A 89 -0.31 14.89 -13.38
CA ASP A 89 -0.30 16.07 -14.25
C ASP A 89 1.12 16.25 -14.81
N ARG A 90 1.22 16.24 -16.14
CA ARG A 90 2.50 16.24 -16.89
C ARG A 90 3.31 17.52 -16.70
N ARG A 91 2.70 18.59 -16.17
CA ARG A 91 3.25 19.95 -16.21
C ARG A 91 4.34 20.25 -15.19
N ASP A 92 4.34 19.58 -14.04
CA ASP A 92 5.28 19.91 -12.94
C ASP A 92 6.54 19.04 -12.91
N TRP A 93 6.60 17.96 -13.71
CA TRP A 93 7.68 16.96 -13.62
C TRP A 93 8.87 17.18 -14.57
N LEU A 94 8.67 17.90 -15.69
CA LEU A 94 9.72 18.16 -16.69
C LEU A 94 10.87 19.07 -16.19
N GLU A 95 10.70 19.72 -15.03
CA GLU A 95 11.66 20.64 -14.43
C GLU A 95 12.35 20.07 -13.17
N SER A 96 12.04 18.82 -12.81
CA SER A 96 12.56 18.15 -11.63
C SER A 96 13.84 17.35 -11.97
N ASP A 97 15.00 17.80 -11.49
CA ASP A 97 16.26 17.03 -11.51
C ASP A 97 16.26 15.85 -10.50
N ARG A 98 15.10 15.50 -9.95
CA ARG A 98 14.94 14.45 -8.94
C ARG A 98 14.48 13.15 -9.60
N GLU A 99 15.06 12.04 -9.17
CA GLU A 99 14.47 10.72 -9.41
C GLU A 99 13.20 10.60 -8.55
N ASP A 100 12.09 11.18 -8.99
CA ASP A 100 10.81 11.04 -8.29
C ASP A 100 10.25 9.64 -8.55
N TYR A 101 10.11 8.87 -7.48
CA TYR A 101 9.54 7.53 -7.51
C TYR A 101 8.53 7.33 -6.38
N LEU A 102 7.49 6.54 -6.64
CA LEU A 102 6.55 6.09 -5.63
C LEU A 102 6.98 4.72 -5.12
N GLU A 103 7.12 4.59 -3.80
CA GLU A 103 7.35 3.30 -3.16
C GLU A 103 6.09 2.77 -2.51
N ILE A 104 5.73 1.55 -2.89
CA ILE A 104 4.59 0.84 -2.32
C ILE A 104 5.13 -0.38 -1.62
N TYR A 105 5.09 -0.33 -0.30
CA TYR A 105 5.51 -1.40 0.57
C TYR A 105 4.36 -2.37 0.80
N TYR A 106 4.69 -3.65 0.86
CA TYR A 106 3.71 -4.70 1.11
C TYR A 106 4.24 -5.74 2.09
N GLY A 107 3.33 -6.39 2.80
CA GLY A 107 3.67 -7.33 3.85
C GLY A 107 2.48 -8.18 4.30
N VAL A 108 2.70 -8.96 5.35
CA VAL A 108 1.70 -9.85 5.95
C VAL A 108 1.53 -9.63 7.45
N ARG A 109 0.31 -9.86 7.94
CA ARG A 109 -0.08 -9.77 9.36
C ARG A 109 -1.09 -10.84 9.75
#